data_AF-A0A4P5WT92-F1
#
_entry.id   AF-A0A4P5WT92-F1
#
_cell.length_a   1.000
_cell.length_b   1.000
_cell.length_c   1.000
_cell.angle_alpha   90.00
_cell.angle_beta   90.00
_cell.angle_gamma   90.00
#
_symmetry.space_group_name_H-M   'P 1'
#
loop_
_entity.id
_entity.type
_entity.pdbx_description
1 polymer ?
#
loop_
_entity_poly.entity_id
_entity_poly.type
_entity_poly.pdbx_seq_one_letter_code
_entity_poly.pdbx_strand_id
1 'polypeptide(L)'
;MLRKLITGTAAAALAGTMLLGSDASSYVKTMGSNVRDAVRQEISVEFELDRIRTEVDDLLPEIKKHLKTVASQSVDVKDLERSIVAREASLAQQKEAILTLRKDLEAGHSTYTYRTVSYSRAEVEADLAHRFASFCTAEDCVRRDHQILTAQRDTLRANQRKLDTMLSRKQDLAVKIAQLEARLRQVQAAEAINSMQVDDSQLAQVEQLIRDVGHALDVRESMLETEGQVLGRIPVEEAGQPAEPTDLLGDIDRHFRGDQAGTDKSAESAGSSGPQL
;
A
#
# COMPACT_ATOMS: atom_id res chain seq x y z
N MET A 1 -35.49 20.32 -18.92
CA MET A 1 -35.32 20.63 -17.49
C MET A 1 -33.89 21.01 -17.11
N LEU A 2 -32.86 20.57 -17.86
CA LEU A 2 -31.44 20.96 -17.66
C LEU A 2 -31.17 22.48 -17.66
N ARG A 3 -31.84 23.25 -18.53
CA ARG A 3 -31.63 24.70 -18.64
C ARG A 3 -32.06 25.50 -17.40
N LYS A 4 -33.05 25.00 -16.64
CA LYS A 4 -33.52 25.62 -15.38
C LYS A 4 -32.61 25.27 -14.18
N LEU A 5 -31.94 24.13 -14.25
CA LEU A 5 -31.03 23.66 -13.21
C LEU A 5 -29.73 24.47 -13.23
N ILE A 6 -29.19 24.76 -14.43
CA ILE A 6 -27.98 25.56 -14.63
C ILE A 6 -28.16 27.02 -14.16
N THR A 7 -29.32 27.61 -14.47
CA THR A 7 -29.62 28.99 -14.05
C THR A 7 -29.87 29.11 -12.55
N GLY A 8 -30.46 28.08 -11.91
CA GLY A 8 -30.62 28.02 -10.46
C GLY A 8 -29.29 27.89 -9.70
N THR A 9 -28.37 27.04 -10.17
CA THR A 9 -27.03 26.89 -9.56
C THR A 9 -26.17 28.13 -9.70
N ALA A 10 -26.26 28.85 -10.83
CA ALA A 10 -25.49 30.08 -11.04
C ALA A 10 -25.98 31.24 -10.15
N ALA A 11 -27.30 31.37 -9.97
CA ALA A 11 -27.88 32.39 -9.09
C ALA A 11 -27.56 32.12 -7.61
N ALA A 12 -27.59 30.86 -7.18
CA ALA A 12 -27.21 30.46 -5.82
C ALA A 12 -25.72 30.67 -5.54
N ALA A 13 -24.85 30.37 -6.52
CA ALA A 13 -23.42 30.62 -6.39
C ALA A 13 -23.10 32.12 -6.28
N LEU A 14 -23.76 32.96 -7.09
CA LEU A 14 -23.56 34.41 -7.06
C LEU A 14 -24.09 35.05 -5.76
N ALA A 15 -25.25 34.62 -5.29
CA ALA A 15 -25.79 35.07 -4.00
C ALA A 15 -24.91 34.62 -2.82
N GLY A 16 -24.35 33.41 -2.89
CA GLY A 16 -23.37 32.91 -1.92
C GLY A 16 -22.10 33.77 -1.89
N THR A 17 -21.54 34.15 -3.05
CA THR A 17 -20.32 34.96 -3.10
C THR A 17 -20.49 36.41 -2.65
N MET A 18 -21.72 36.96 -2.67
CA MET A 18 -21.96 38.36 -2.30
C MET A 18 -22.21 38.53 -0.79
N LEU A 19 -22.66 37.47 -0.10
CA LEU A 19 -22.87 37.45 1.36
C LEU A 19 -21.61 37.03 2.13
N LEU A 20 -20.65 36.38 1.49
CA LEU A 20 -19.34 36.06 2.06
C LEU A 20 -18.29 36.99 1.46
N GLY A 21 -17.88 38.03 2.21
CA GLY A 21 -16.87 39.00 1.79
C GLY A 21 -15.48 38.42 1.48
N SER A 22 -14.47 39.29 1.40
CA SER A 22 -13.10 38.98 0.98
C SER A 22 -12.35 37.90 1.80
N ASP A 23 -12.92 37.43 2.92
CA ASP A 23 -12.37 36.34 3.74
C ASP A 23 -12.92 34.94 3.40
N ALA A 24 -13.81 34.82 2.38
CA ALA A 24 -14.36 33.54 1.92
C ALA A 24 -13.29 32.53 1.48
N SER A 25 -12.16 33.02 0.95
CA SER A 25 -11.02 32.21 0.53
C SER A 25 -10.43 31.40 1.70
N SER A 26 -10.37 31.97 2.90
CA SER A 26 -9.77 31.33 4.07
C SER A 26 -10.69 30.26 4.67
N TYR A 27 -12.01 30.47 4.65
CA TYR A 27 -13.00 29.49 5.12
C TYR A 27 -13.19 28.33 4.14
N VAL A 28 -13.20 28.58 2.83
CA VAL A 28 -13.29 27.49 1.83
C VAL A 28 -12.03 26.64 1.82
N LYS A 29 -10.84 27.24 2.03
CA LYS A 29 -9.59 26.50 2.13
C LYS A 29 -9.50 25.65 3.40
N THR A 30 -10.01 26.16 4.52
CA THR A 30 -10.01 25.44 5.83
C THR A 30 -11.14 24.41 5.91
N MET A 31 -12.34 24.69 5.39
CA MET A 31 -13.41 23.69 5.27
C MET A 31 -13.09 22.64 4.21
N GLY A 32 -12.45 23.01 3.09
CA GLY A 32 -12.07 22.07 2.04
C GLY A 32 -10.98 21.08 2.45
N SER A 33 -10.03 21.47 3.29
CA SER A 33 -9.05 20.54 3.88
C SER A 33 -9.69 19.68 4.96
N ASN A 34 -10.44 20.28 5.89
CA ASN A 34 -11.02 19.55 7.02
C ASN A 34 -12.08 18.54 6.59
N VAL A 35 -12.87 18.80 5.54
CA VAL A 35 -13.85 17.84 5.01
C VAL A 35 -13.15 16.68 4.28
N ARG A 36 -12.04 16.93 3.59
CA ARG A 36 -11.27 15.87 2.91
C ARG A 36 -10.52 14.99 3.89
N ASP A 37 -10.00 15.58 4.97
CA ASP A 37 -9.28 14.87 6.02
C ASP A 37 -10.24 14.13 6.98
N ALA A 38 -11.42 14.67 7.29
CA ALA A 38 -12.47 13.99 8.05
C ALA A 38 -13.06 12.79 7.29
N VAL A 39 -13.31 12.92 5.98
CA VAL A 39 -13.79 11.80 5.15
C VAL A 39 -12.72 10.71 4.99
N ARG A 40 -11.42 11.05 5.03
CA ARG A 40 -10.34 10.06 5.08
C ARG A 40 -10.24 9.34 6.41
N GLN A 41 -10.60 10.00 7.52
CA GLN A 41 -10.57 9.44 8.86
C GLN A 41 -11.70 8.45 9.15
N GLU A 42 -12.78 8.49 8.36
CA GLU A 42 -14.00 7.69 8.58
C GLU A 42 -14.22 6.63 7.48
N ILE A 43 -13.18 6.29 6.72
CA ILE A 43 -13.24 5.16 5.79
C ILE A 43 -13.11 3.86 6.61
N SER A 44 -14.13 3.01 6.54
CA SER A 44 -14.13 1.74 7.25
C SER A 44 -13.05 0.81 6.69
N VAL A 45 -12.43 0.00 7.56
CA VAL A 45 -11.35 -0.93 7.17
C VAL A 45 -11.85 -1.95 6.13
N GLU A 46 -13.13 -2.29 6.15
CA GLU A 46 -13.82 -3.12 5.16
C GLU A 46 -13.73 -2.52 3.76
N PHE A 47 -14.01 -1.21 3.62
CA PHE A 47 -13.94 -0.52 2.33
C PHE A 47 -12.51 -0.49 1.78
N GLU A 48 -11.52 -0.28 2.65
CA GLU A 48 -10.11 -0.33 2.23
C GLU A 48 -9.72 -1.74 1.74
N LEU A 49 -10.20 -2.80 2.40
CA LEU A 49 -9.97 -4.18 1.94
C LEU A 49 -10.62 -4.46 0.58
N ASP A 50 -11.85 -4.02 0.37
CA ASP A 50 -12.55 -4.17 -0.92
C ASP A 50 -11.85 -3.39 -2.04
N ARG A 51 -11.36 -2.19 -1.72
CA ARG A 51 -10.55 -1.40 -2.65
C ARG A 51 -9.25 -2.11 -2.98
N ILE A 52 -8.51 -2.61 -1.99
CA ILE A 52 -7.24 -3.34 -2.21
C ILE A 52 -7.49 -4.59 -3.07
N ARG A 53 -8.60 -5.31 -2.83
CA ARG A 53 -8.99 -6.46 -3.64
C ARG A 53 -9.21 -6.07 -5.11
N THR A 54 -9.92 -4.96 -5.34
CA THR A 54 -10.14 -4.41 -6.68
C THR A 54 -8.81 -4.05 -7.34
N GLU A 55 -7.92 -3.35 -6.62
CA GLU A 55 -6.59 -2.99 -7.13
C GLU A 55 -5.74 -4.24 -7.48
N VAL A 56 -5.84 -5.34 -6.73
CA VAL A 56 -5.18 -6.61 -7.03
C VAL A 56 -5.77 -7.31 -8.26
N ASP A 57 -7.08 -7.22 -8.47
CA ASP A 57 -7.74 -7.76 -9.67
C ASP A 57 -7.45 -6.90 -10.91
N ASP A 58 -7.25 -5.60 -10.75
CA ASP A 58 -6.80 -4.66 -11.78
C ASP A 58 -5.34 -4.90 -12.22
N LEU A 59 -4.60 -5.80 -11.54
CA LEU A 59 -3.31 -6.31 -12.05
C LEU A 59 -3.49 -7.34 -13.19
N LEU A 60 -4.66 -7.97 -13.32
CA LEU A 60 -4.90 -9.02 -14.33
C LEU A 60 -4.73 -8.53 -15.78
N PRO A 61 -5.23 -7.34 -16.19
CA PRO A 61 -5.00 -6.80 -17.52
C PRO A 61 -3.50 -6.62 -17.83
N GLU A 62 -2.71 -6.16 -16.86
CA GLU A 62 -1.26 -6.00 -17.04
C GLU A 62 -0.56 -7.35 -17.21
N ILE A 63 -0.91 -8.34 -16.39
CA ILE A 63 -0.42 -9.72 -16.51
C ILE A 63 -0.80 -10.31 -17.88
N LYS A 64 -2.04 -10.09 -18.35
CA LYS A 64 -2.48 -10.54 -19.68
C LYS A 64 -1.69 -9.89 -20.82
N LYS A 65 -1.36 -8.60 -20.68
CA LYS A 65 -0.50 -7.89 -21.64
C LYS A 65 0.90 -8.52 -21.69
N HIS A 66 1.50 -8.80 -20.53
CA HIS A 66 2.79 -9.48 -20.47
C HIS A 66 2.74 -10.91 -21.02
N LEU A 67 1.69 -11.67 -20.72
CA LEU A 67 1.47 -13.01 -21.30
C LEU A 67 1.42 -12.94 -22.83
N LYS A 68 0.71 -11.97 -23.40
CA LYS A 68 0.64 -11.77 -24.86
C LYS A 68 2.04 -11.47 -25.44
N THR A 69 2.82 -10.62 -24.78
CA THR A 69 4.20 -10.34 -25.20
C THR A 69 5.07 -11.59 -25.19
N VAL A 70 5.03 -12.38 -24.11
CA VAL A 70 5.78 -13.65 -24.00
C VAL A 70 5.34 -14.64 -25.07
N ALA A 71 4.04 -14.74 -25.34
CA ALA A 71 3.50 -15.61 -26.38
C ALA A 71 4.00 -15.19 -27.78
N SER A 72 3.96 -13.89 -28.10
CA SER A 72 4.50 -13.36 -29.36
C SER A 72 6.00 -13.70 -29.49
N GLN A 73 6.79 -13.38 -28.46
CA GLN A 73 8.23 -13.68 -28.45
C GLN A 73 8.53 -15.16 -28.63
N SER A 74 7.70 -16.05 -28.07
CA SER A 74 7.86 -17.49 -28.27
C SER A 74 7.59 -17.92 -29.71
N VAL A 75 6.67 -17.25 -30.41
CA VAL A 75 6.42 -17.51 -31.84
C VAL A 75 7.57 -16.95 -32.68
N ASP A 76 8.01 -15.72 -32.39
CA ASP A 76 9.12 -15.06 -33.09
C ASP A 76 10.40 -15.91 -33.03
N VAL A 77 10.73 -16.46 -31.85
CA VAL A 77 11.86 -17.39 -31.67
C VAL A 77 11.70 -18.65 -32.54
N LYS A 78 10.51 -19.25 -32.57
CA LYS A 78 10.23 -20.46 -33.38
C LYS A 78 10.28 -20.18 -34.88
N ASP A 79 9.88 -18.99 -35.30
CA ASP A 79 9.93 -18.57 -36.70
C ASP A 79 11.38 -18.30 -37.12
N LEU A 80 12.17 -17.63 -36.27
CA LEU A 80 13.59 -17.42 -36.49
C LEU A 80 14.35 -18.75 -36.57
N GLU A 81 14.11 -19.69 -35.66
CA GLU A 81 14.66 -21.06 -35.70
C GLU A 81 14.36 -21.75 -37.04
N ARG A 82 13.11 -21.74 -37.49
CA ARG A 82 12.72 -22.32 -38.77
C ARG A 82 13.41 -21.63 -39.95
N SER A 83 13.55 -20.31 -39.91
CA SER A 83 14.25 -19.57 -40.96
C SER A 83 15.74 -19.90 -41.03
N ILE A 84 16.39 -20.09 -39.88
CA ILE A 84 17.80 -20.47 -39.79
C ILE A 84 18.00 -21.86 -40.40
N VAL A 85 17.17 -22.83 -40.02
CA VAL A 85 17.22 -24.19 -40.59
C VAL A 85 17.05 -24.18 -42.11
N ALA A 86 16.12 -23.38 -42.63
CA ALA A 86 15.92 -23.23 -44.08
C ALA A 86 17.15 -22.59 -44.78
N ARG A 87 17.76 -21.58 -44.15
CA ARG A 87 18.98 -20.92 -44.66
C ARG A 87 20.18 -21.86 -44.64
N GLU A 88 20.34 -22.64 -43.58
CA GLU A 88 21.38 -23.67 -43.47
C GLU A 88 21.23 -24.76 -44.53
N ALA A 89 20.02 -25.21 -44.81
CA ALA A 89 19.76 -26.16 -45.89
C ALA A 89 20.14 -25.58 -47.27
N SER A 90 19.82 -24.31 -47.52
CA SER A 90 20.24 -23.62 -48.75
C SER A 90 21.76 -23.46 -48.83
N LEU A 91 22.42 -23.12 -47.72
CA LEU A 91 23.88 -23.05 -47.65
C LEU A 91 24.53 -24.41 -47.93
N ALA A 92 23.96 -25.50 -47.41
CA ALA A 92 24.47 -26.86 -47.68
C ALA A 92 24.42 -27.19 -49.18
N GLN A 93 23.32 -26.86 -49.87
CA GLN A 93 23.20 -27.03 -51.32
C GLN A 93 24.19 -26.16 -52.10
N GLN A 94 24.35 -24.89 -51.70
CA GLN A 94 25.33 -23.98 -52.32
C GLN A 94 26.76 -24.50 -52.15
N LYS A 95 27.10 -25.01 -50.96
CA LYS A 95 28.40 -25.61 -50.65
C LYS A 95 28.67 -26.83 -51.53
N GLU A 96 27.70 -27.72 -51.70
CA GLU A 96 27.81 -28.89 -52.58
C GLU A 96 28.06 -28.48 -54.04
N ALA A 97 27.31 -27.49 -54.54
CA ALA A 97 27.49 -26.97 -55.89
C ALA A 97 28.89 -26.35 -56.09
N ILE A 98 29.37 -25.56 -55.13
CA ILE A 98 30.72 -24.96 -55.13
C ILE A 98 31.80 -26.06 -55.13
N LEU A 99 31.64 -27.09 -54.29
CA LEU A 99 32.61 -28.19 -54.21
C LEU A 99 32.64 -29.03 -55.49
N THR A 100 31.50 -29.19 -56.15
CA THR A 100 31.40 -29.89 -57.45
C THR A 100 32.12 -29.10 -58.53
N LEU A 101 31.82 -27.81 -58.68
CA LEU A 101 32.50 -26.92 -59.64
C LEU A 101 34.01 -26.86 -59.42
N ARG A 102 34.45 -26.84 -58.16
CA ARG A 102 35.88 -26.88 -57.81
C ARG A 102 36.53 -28.19 -58.28
N LYS A 103 35.90 -29.34 -58.03
CA LYS A 103 36.41 -30.66 -58.47
C LYS A 103 36.49 -30.74 -59.99
N ASP A 104 35.49 -30.20 -60.69
CA ASP A 104 35.48 -30.18 -62.16
C ASP A 104 36.66 -29.35 -62.70
N LEU A 105 36.91 -28.16 -62.11
CA LEU A 105 38.07 -27.33 -62.46
C LEU A 105 39.42 -28.00 -62.17
N GLU A 106 39.51 -28.79 -61.08
CA GLU A 106 40.70 -29.57 -60.73
C GLU A 106 41.01 -30.67 -61.75
N ALA A 107 39.99 -31.21 -62.44
CA ALA A 107 40.17 -32.20 -63.51
C ALA A 107 40.85 -31.63 -64.78
N GLY A 108 40.93 -30.30 -64.90
CA GLY A 108 41.79 -29.63 -65.89
C GLY A 108 41.26 -29.58 -67.32
N HIS A 109 39.94 -29.73 -67.52
CA HIS A 109 39.32 -29.62 -68.84
C HIS A 109 39.44 -28.19 -69.41
N SER A 110 39.53 -28.07 -70.75
CA SER A 110 39.60 -26.78 -71.45
C SER A 110 38.22 -26.13 -71.63
N THR A 111 37.15 -26.91 -71.59
CA THR A 111 35.77 -26.47 -71.81
C THR A 111 34.86 -27.25 -70.88
N TYR A 112 33.90 -26.58 -70.25
CA TYR A 112 32.96 -27.15 -69.29
C TYR A 112 31.54 -26.98 -69.81
N THR A 113 30.80 -28.06 -70.00
CA THR A 113 29.41 -28.00 -70.47
C THR A 113 28.47 -28.22 -69.30
N TYR A 114 27.70 -27.18 -68.96
CA TYR A 114 26.64 -27.27 -67.96
C TYR A 114 25.29 -27.15 -68.66
N ARG A 115 24.44 -28.18 -68.51
CA ARG A 115 23.17 -28.34 -69.25
C ARG A 115 23.38 -28.35 -70.77
N THR A 116 23.26 -27.19 -71.43
CA THR A 116 23.32 -27.05 -72.91
C THR A 116 24.29 -25.95 -73.35
N VAL A 117 24.98 -25.30 -72.40
CA VAL A 117 25.89 -24.18 -72.67
C VAL A 117 27.30 -24.59 -72.28
N SER A 118 28.25 -24.32 -73.16
CA SER A 118 29.67 -24.54 -72.91
C SER A 118 30.32 -23.25 -72.42
N TYR A 119 31.12 -23.37 -71.38
CA TYR A 119 31.85 -22.29 -70.74
C TYR A 119 33.35 -22.55 -70.81
N SER A 120 34.10 -21.48 -70.95
CA SER A 120 35.55 -21.50 -70.80
C SER A 120 35.95 -21.66 -69.32
N ARG A 121 37.17 -22.14 -69.08
CA ARG A 121 37.73 -22.25 -67.72
C ARG A 121 37.67 -20.93 -66.95
N ALA A 122 38.03 -19.81 -67.60
CA ALA A 122 38.05 -18.49 -66.97
C ALA A 122 36.65 -18.02 -66.54
N GLU A 123 35.61 -18.32 -67.32
CA GLU A 123 34.22 -17.99 -66.96
C GLU A 123 33.75 -18.82 -65.75
N VAL A 124 34.11 -20.10 -65.69
CA VAL A 124 33.77 -20.98 -64.55
C VAL A 124 34.51 -20.56 -63.29
N GLU A 125 35.79 -20.17 -63.40
CA GLU A 125 36.57 -19.63 -62.28
C GLU A 125 35.98 -18.31 -61.73
N ALA A 126 35.54 -17.41 -62.62
CA ALA A 126 34.88 -16.17 -62.23
C ALA A 126 33.52 -16.40 -61.54
N ASP A 127 32.70 -17.31 -62.07
CA ASP A 127 31.42 -17.70 -61.44
C ASP A 127 31.66 -18.36 -60.07
N LEU A 128 32.64 -19.27 -59.98
CA LEU A 128 33.00 -19.92 -58.71
C LEU A 128 33.43 -18.90 -57.66
N ALA A 129 34.24 -17.90 -58.04
CA ALA A 129 34.67 -16.83 -57.14
C ALA A 129 33.47 -16.02 -56.61
N HIS A 130 32.53 -15.66 -57.50
CA HIS A 130 31.31 -14.93 -57.11
C HIS A 130 30.41 -15.75 -56.18
N ARG A 131 30.20 -17.04 -56.49
CA ARG A 131 29.42 -17.96 -55.65
C ARG A 131 30.05 -18.16 -54.29
N PHE A 132 31.37 -18.33 -54.24
CA PHE A 132 32.09 -18.50 -52.98
C PHE A 132 32.00 -17.24 -52.11
N ALA A 133 32.17 -16.04 -52.67
CA ALA A 133 32.00 -14.79 -51.94
C ALA A 133 30.56 -14.62 -51.38
N SER A 134 29.56 -14.97 -52.20
CA SER A 134 28.15 -14.97 -51.78
C SER A 134 27.88 -15.98 -50.66
N PHE A 135 28.46 -17.19 -50.77
CA PHE A 135 28.36 -18.23 -49.75
C PHE A 135 28.96 -17.78 -48.41
N CYS A 136 30.18 -17.21 -48.40
CA CYS A 136 30.81 -16.70 -47.18
C CYS A 136 29.96 -15.61 -46.53
N THR A 137 29.37 -14.72 -47.31
CA THR A 137 28.49 -13.67 -46.79
C THR A 137 27.22 -14.26 -46.18
N ALA A 138 26.62 -15.25 -46.83
CA ALA A 138 25.43 -15.93 -46.34
C ALA A 138 25.71 -16.78 -45.08
N GLU A 139 26.87 -17.44 -45.01
CA GLU A 139 27.34 -18.17 -43.82
C GLU A 139 27.52 -17.22 -42.64
N ASP A 140 28.15 -16.06 -42.85
CA ASP A 140 28.28 -15.01 -41.86
C ASP A 140 26.92 -14.49 -41.36
N CYS A 141 25.93 -14.35 -42.26
CA CYS A 141 24.56 -13.98 -41.89
C CYS A 141 23.91 -15.04 -41.00
N VAL A 142 23.98 -16.32 -41.36
CA VAL A 142 23.42 -17.42 -40.53
C VAL A 142 24.10 -17.47 -39.16
N ARG A 143 25.42 -17.24 -39.09
CA ARG A 143 26.13 -17.14 -37.81
C ARG A 143 25.60 -16.01 -36.94
N ARG A 144 25.32 -14.83 -37.53
CA ARG A 144 24.70 -13.71 -36.80
C ARG A 144 23.27 -14.02 -36.38
N ASP A 145 22.49 -14.69 -37.23
CA ASP A 145 21.12 -15.12 -36.92
C ASP A 145 21.10 -16.04 -35.69
N HIS A 146 22.07 -16.97 -35.56
CA HIS A 146 22.24 -17.81 -34.36
C HIS A 146 22.54 -17.00 -33.08
N GLN A 147 23.36 -15.96 -33.18
CA GLN A 147 23.63 -15.06 -32.04
C GLN A 147 22.37 -14.32 -31.62
N ILE A 148 21.61 -13.81 -32.59
CA ILE A 148 20.31 -13.15 -32.35
C ILE A 148 19.33 -14.13 -31.71
N LEU A 149 19.22 -15.35 -32.24
CA LEU A 149 18.36 -16.39 -31.71
C LEU A 149 18.68 -16.71 -30.25
N THR A 150 19.97 -16.82 -29.91
CA THR A 150 20.42 -17.05 -28.54
C THR A 150 19.99 -15.91 -27.62
N ALA A 151 20.23 -14.66 -28.03
CA ALA A 151 19.81 -13.48 -27.26
C ALA A 151 18.27 -13.40 -27.10
N GLN A 152 17.50 -13.75 -28.13
CA GLN A 152 16.04 -13.78 -28.06
C GLN A 152 15.53 -14.87 -27.13
N ARG A 153 16.12 -16.08 -27.17
CA ARG A 153 15.78 -17.17 -26.24
C ARG A 153 16.05 -16.78 -24.79
N ASP A 154 17.16 -16.12 -24.51
CA ASP A 154 17.49 -15.67 -23.16
C ASP A 154 16.55 -14.56 -22.69
N THR A 155 16.21 -13.63 -23.58
CA THR A 155 15.19 -12.59 -23.33
C THR A 155 13.82 -13.21 -23.04
N LEU A 156 13.40 -14.20 -23.82
CA LEU A 156 12.15 -14.93 -23.61
C LEU A 156 12.13 -15.61 -22.24
N ARG A 157 13.21 -16.31 -21.86
CA ARG A 157 13.35 -16.94 -20.54
C ARG A 157 13.27 -15.92 -19.40
N ALA A 158 13.93 -14.78 -19.54
CA ALA A 158 13.87 -13.70 -18.55
C ALA A 158 12.44 -13.15 -18.39
N ASN A 159 11.73 -12.96 -19.51
CA ASN A 159 10.35 -12.48 -19.49
C ASN A 159 9.37 -13.51 -18.91
N GLN A 160 9.56 -14.79 -19.20
CA GLN A 160 8.81 -15.89 -18.58
C GLN A 160 8.99 -15.89 -17.06
N ARG A 161 10.23 -15.82 -16.57
CA ARG A 161 10.51 -15.72 -15.12
C ARG A 161 9.85 -14.49 -14.48
N LYS A 162 9.85 -13.35 -15.17
CA LYS A 162 9.19 -12.14 -14.69
C LYS A 162 7.66 -12.33 -14.61
N LEU A 163 7.05 -12.97 -15.60
CA LEU A 163 5.63 -13.31 -15.59
C LEU A 163 5.28 -14.24 -14.42
N ASP A 164 6.07 -15.30 -14.21
CA ASP A 164 5.89 -16.24 -13.10
C ASP A 164 5.99 -15.52 -11.75
N THR A 165 6.96 -14.61 -11.63
CA THR A 165 7.11 -13.76 -10.43
C THR A 165 5.90 -12.87 -10.19
N MET A 166 5.34 -12.26 -11.25
CA MET A 166 4.13 -11.42 -11.13
C MET A 166 2.90 -12.26 -10.71
N LEU A 167 2.76 -13.46 -11.26
CA LEU A 167 1.68 -14.39 -10.89
C LEU A 167 1.80 -14.84 -9.43
N SER A 168 3.00 -15.20 -8.98
CA SER A 168 3.27 -15.55 -7.57
C SER A 168 2.94 -14.38 -6.65
N ARG A 169 3.42 -13.18 -6.97
CA ARG A 169 3.14 -11.98 -6.16
C ARG A 169 1.65 -11.67 -6.07
N LYS A 170 0.88 -11.87 -7.15
CA LYS A 170 -0.59 -11.72 -7.10
C LYS A 170 -1.22 -12.73 -6.15
N GLN A 171 -0.79 -13.98 -6.18
CA GLN A 171 -1.27 -15.01 -5.26
C GLN A 171 -0.93 -14.68 -3.81
N ASP A 172 0.30 -14.21 -3.55
CA ASP A 172 0.73 -13.77 -2.22
C ASP A 172 -0.12 -12.61 -1.70
N LEU A 173 -0.44 -11.63 -2.57
CA LEU A 173 -1.34 -10.52 -2.22
C LEU A 173 -2.76 -11.02 -1.90
N ALA A 174 -3.29 -11.97 -2.68
CA ALA A 174 -4.60 -12.55 -2.42
C ALA A 174 -4.67 -13.28 -1.06
N VAL A 175 -3.63 -14.04 -0.71
CA VAL A 175 -3.52 -14.70 0.60
C VAL A 175 -3.46 -13.67 1.74
N LYS A 176 -2.70 -12.58 1.56
CA LYS A 176 -2.61 -11.49 2.55
C LYS A 176 -3.95 -10.80 2.76
N ILE A 177 -4.71 -10.53 1.69
CA ILE A 177 -6.06 -9.96 1.79
C ILE A 177 -6.95 -10.90 2.61
N ALA A 178 -6.96 -12.20 2.30
CA ALA A 178 -7.74 -13.19 3.05
C ALA A 178 -7.35 -13.24 4.53
N GLN A 179 -6.06 -13.11 4.86
CA GLN A 179 -5.60 -13.02 6.25
C GLN A 179 -6.10 -11.74 6.94
N LEU A 180 -6.07 -10.59 6.27
CA LEU A 180 -6.56 -9.33 6.81
C LEU A 180 -8.08 -9.36 7.02
N GLU A 181 -8.84 -9.93 6.08
CA GLU A 181 -10.28 -10.15 6.25
C GLU A 181 -10.59 -11.04 7.46
N ALA A 182 -9.82 -12.13 7.66
CA ALA A 182 -9.99 -12.99 8.83
C ALA A 182 -9.70 -12.23 10.13
N ARG A 183 -8.66 -11.39 10.16
CA ARG A 183 -8.32 -10.55 11.31
C ARG A 183 -9.41 -9.51 11.59
N LEU A 184 -9.97 -8.89 10.56
CA LEU A 184 -11.06 -7.93 10.69
C LEU A 184 -12.30 -8.59 11.32
N ARG A 185 -12.70 -9.77 10.81
CA ARG A 185 -13.81 -10.55 11.39
C ARG A 185 -13.56 -10.92 12.85
N GLN A 186 -12.31 -11.25 13.21
CA GLN A 186 -11.94 -11.54 14.60
C GLN A 186 -12.09 -10.32 15.51
N VAL A 187 -11.63 -9.14 15.05
CA VAL A 187 -11.77 -7.89 15.81
C VAL A 187 -13.24 -7.52 15.99
N GLN A 188 -14.03 -7.56 14.91
CA GLN A 188 -15.47 -7.31 14.96
C GLN A 188 -16.20 -8.26 15.91
N ALA A 189 -15.83 -9.56 15.92
CA ALA A 189 -16.41 -10.52 16.86
C ALA A 189 -16.05 -10.19 18.33
N ALA A 190 -14.81 -9.77 18.59
CA ALA A 190 -14.38 -9.34 19.93
C ALA A 190 -15.08 -8.04 20.36
N GLU A 191 -15.24 -7.07 19.46
CA GLU A 191 -15.98 -5.83 19.70
C GLU A 191 -17.46 -6.10 19.97
N ALA A 192 -18.11 -7.01 19.23
CA ALA A 192 -19.48 -7.42 19.49
C ALA A 192 -19.63 -8.05 20.89
N ILE A 193 -18.66 -8.85 21.34
CA ILE A 193 -18.66 -9.41 22.70
C ILE A 193 -18.45 -8.32 23.76
N ASN A 194 -17.58 -7.34 23.51
CA ASN A 194 -17.21 -6.30 24.48
C ASN A 194 -18.25 -5.16 24.56
N SER A 195 -18.85 -4.78 23.45
CA SER A 195 -19.96 -3.82 23.37
C SER A 195 -21.22 -4.31 24.08
N MET A 196 -21.39 -5.62 24.24
CA MET A 196 -22.43 -6.19 25.11
C MET A 196 -22.11 -6.04 26.61
N GLN A 197 -20.89 -5.66 27.01
CA GLN A 197 -20.46 -5.56 28.41
C GLN A 197 -20.33 -4.13 28.97
N VAL A 198 -20.41 -3.08 28.14
CA VAL A 198 -20.39 -1.69 28.62
C VAL A 198 -21.82 -1.17 28.78
N ASP A 199 -22.32 -1.22 30.01
CA ASP A 199 -23.65 -0.74 30.42
C ASP A 199 -23.54 0.62 31.13
N ASP A 200 -23.63 1.71 30.36
CA ASP A 200 -23.54 3.09 30.86
C ASP A 200 -24.76 3.53 31.69
N SER A 201 -25.80 2.69 31.77
CA SER A 201 -26.98 2.99 32.59
C SER A 201 -26.65 3.07 34.08
N GLN A 202 -25.66 2.29 34.54
CA GLN A 202 -25.22 2.32 35.94
C GLN A 202 -24.45 3.58 36.27
N LEU A 203 -23.63 4.10 35.35
CA LEU A 203 -22.88 5.33 35.56
C LEU A 203 -23.82 6.55 35.62
N ALA A 204 -24.77 6.64 34.68
CA ALA A 204 -25.77 7.72 34.66
C ALA A 204 -26.70 7.68 35.88
N GLN A 205 -27.08 6.49 36.36
CA GLN A 205 -27.90 6.33 37.56
C GLN A 205 -27.14 6.73 38.83
N VAL A 206 -25.84 6.39 38.92
CA VAL A 206 -24.98 6.80 40.05
C VAL A 206 -24.77 8.31 40.06
N GLU A 207 -24.51 8.93 38.91
CA GLU A 207 -24.39 10.39 38.82
C GLU A 207 -25.69 11.12 39.22
N GLN A 208 -26.85 10.57 38.85
CA GLN A 208 -28.14 11.13 39.25
C GLN A 208 -28.34 11.03 40.78
N LEU A 209 -28.00 9.89 41.38
CA LEU A 209 -28.14 9.68 42.82
C LEU A 209 -27.24 10.61 43.64
N ILE A 210 -26.03 10.89 43.16
CA ILE A 210 -25.10 11.85 43.78
C ILE A 210 -25.71 13.27 43.78
N ARG A 211 -26.31 13.69 42.65
CA ARG A 211 -26.98 15.00 42.55
C ARG A 211 -28.16 15.12 43.53
N ASP A 212 -28.98 14.08 43.62
CA ASP A 212 -30.17 14.07 44.48
C ASP A 212 -29.80 14.12 45.98
N VAL A 213 -28.74 13.42 46.39
CA VAL A 213 -28.23 13.47 47.77
C VAL A 213 -27.63 14.83 48.11
N GLY A 214 -26.88 15.44 47.20
CA GLY A 214 -26.36 16.81 47.38
C GLY A 214 -27.49 17.80 47.64
N HIS A 215 -28.53 17.79 46.79
CA HIS A 215 -29.70 18.63 46.96
C HIS A 215 -30.41 18.39 48.31
N ALA A 216 -30.53 17.15 48.77
CA ALA A 216 -31.19 16.84 50.03
C ALA A 216 -30.41 17.33 51.28
N LEU A 217 -29.09 17.46 51.17
CA LEU A 217 -28.24 18.05 52.22
C LEU A 217 -28.36 19.57 52.23
N ASP A 218 -28.31 20.21 51.06
CA ASP A 218 -28.46 21.66 50.92
C ASP A 218 -29.80 22.16 51.52
N VAL A 219 -30.87 21.40 51.32
CA VAL A 219 -32.19 21.70 51.90
C VAL A 219 -32.18 21.57 53.42
N ARG A 220 -31.52 20.55 53.98
CA ARG A 220 -31.44 20.37 55.43
C ARG A 220 -30.59 21.45 56.09
N GLU A 221 -29.48 21.83 55.46
CA GLU A 221 -28.63 22.93 55.92
C GLU A 221 -29.43 24.25 55.91
N SER A 222 -30.14 24.53 54.82
CA SER A 222 -31.04 25.69 54.73
C SER A 222 -32.15 25.66 55.78
N MET A 223 -32.73 24.49 56.09
CA MET A 223 -33.73 24.34 57.14
C MET A 223 -33.15 24.56 58.53
N LEU A 224 -31.95 24.05 58.84
CA LEU A 224 -31.27 24.28 60.11
C LEU A 224 -30.86 25.74 60.30
N GLU A 225 -30.42 26.40 59.24
CA GLU A 225 -30.10 27.83 59.24
C GLU A 225 -31.37 28.67 59.46
N THR A 226 -32.49 28.26 58.85
CA THR A 226 -33.81 28.91 59.02
C THR A 226 -34.41 28.63 60.41
N GLU A 227 -34.29 27.41 60.94
CA GLU A 227 -34.78 27.02 62.27
C GLU A 227 -33.94 27.65 63.39
N GLY A 228 -32.62 27.74 63.21
CA GLY A 228 -31.73 28.47 64.10
C GLY A 228 -32.06 29.96 64.22
N GLN A 229 -32.70 30.53 63.19
CA GLN A 229 -33.14 31.94 63.18
C GLN A 229 -34.55 32.16 63.77
N VAL A 230 -35.35 31.10 63.98
CA VAL A 230 -36.74 31.18 64.49
C VAL A 230 -36.85 30.93 66.01
N LEU A 231 -35.86 30.33 66.66
CA LEU A 231 -35.83 30.13 68.11
C LEU A 231 -35.09 31.28 68.84
N GLY A 232 -35.86 32.12 69.54
CA GLY A 232 -35.51 33.44 70.06
C GLY A 232 -34.45 33.61 71.17
N ARG A 233 -33.68 34.71 71.02
CA ARG A 233 -33.12 35.75 71.93
C ARG A 233 -32.53 35.49 73.36
N ILE A 234 -31.22 35.84 73.50
CA ILE A 234 -30.40 36.73 74.42
C ILE A 234 -30.70 36.88 75.96
N PRO A 235 -29.69 36.86 76.89
CA PRO A 235 -29.09 38.10 77.49
C PRO A 235 -27.54 38.03 77.73
N VAL A 236 -26.71 39.05 77.40
CA VAL A 236 -26.24 40.26 78.13
C VAL A 236 -25.56 40.03 79.50
N GLU A 237 -24.22 40.16 79.57
CA GLU A 237 -23.47 41.06 80.47
C GLU A 237 -21.96 41.13 80.12
N GLU A 238 -21.36 42.29 80.38
CA GLU A 238 -20.02 42.74 79.96
C GLU A 238 -18.88 42.42 80.95
N ALA A 239 -17.67 42.51 80.39
CA ALA A 239 -16.36 42.86 80.99
C ALA A 239 -15.46 41.74 81.58
N GLY A 240 -14.38 41.48 80.82
CA GLY A 240 -13.16 40.79 81.29
C GLY A 240 -12.21 40.42 80.14
N GLN A 241 -11.46 41.39 79.61
CA GLN A 241 -10.25 41.16 78.77
C GLN A 241 -9.05 40.70 79.65
N PRO A 242 -7.86 40.30 79.12
CA PRO A 242 -7.44 39.76 77.80
C PRO A 242 -6.39 38.59 77.89
N ALA A 243 -6.12 37.88 76.77
CA ALA A 243 -4.80 37.31 76.38
C ALA A 243 -4.92 36.57 75.01
N GLU A 244 -4.64 37.25 73.90
CA GLU A 244 -3.44 37.11 73.03
C GLU A 244 -3.56 36.03 71.91
N PRO A 245 -3.05 36.30 70.70
CA PRO A 245 -3.42 35.64 69.46
C PRO A 245 -2.58 34.39 69.20
N THR A 246 -3.23 33.25 68.94
CA THR A 246 -2.52 32.06 68.46
C THR A 246 -2.48 32.08 66.94
N ASP A 247 -1.26 32.14 66.41
CA ASP A 247 -0.89 32.11 65.00
C ASP A 247 -1.31 30.79 64.33
N LEU A 248 -2.51 30.79 63.75
CA LEU A 248 -3.13 29.67 63.03
C LEU A 248 -2.30 29.17 61.84
N LEU A 249 -1.40 30.00 61.29
CA LEU A 249 -0.58 29.62 60.14
C LEU A 249 0.53 28.61 60.52
N GLY A 250 1.01 28.61 61.77
CA GLY A 250 1.99 27.65 62.27
C GLY A 250 1.43 26.27 62.61
N ASP A 251 0.12 26.15 62.85
CA ASP A 251 -0.53 24.88 63.20
C ASP A 251 -0.94 24.08 61.96
N ILE A 252 -1.22 24.75 60.84
CA ILE A 252 -1.52 24.12 59.54
C ILE A 252 -0.27 23.42 58.98
N ASP A 253 0.90 24.06 59.06
CA ASP A 253 2.17 23.49 58.59
C ASP A 253 2.66 22.29 59.42
N ARG A 254 2.23 22.17 60.68
CA ARG A 254 2.57 21.04 61.56
C ARG A 254 1.70 19.81 61.27
N HIS A 255 0.47 20.02 60.82
CA HIS A 255 -0.48 18.96 60.49
C HIS A 255 -0.13 18.24 59.17
N PHE A 256 0.41 18.95 58.17
CA PHE A 256 0.79 18.36 56.87
C PHE A 256 2.22 17.80 56.80
N ARG A 257 3.02 17.91 57.87
CA ARG A 257 4.40 17.39 57.93
C ARG A 257 4.55 16.08 58.73
N GLY A 258 3.47 15.58 59.34
CA GLY A 258 3.48 14.38 60.19
C GLY A 258 3.08 13.06 59.50
N ASP A 259 2.65 13.09 58.24
CA ASP A 259 2.07 11.90 57.55
C ASP A 259 3.06 11.21 56.57
N GLN A 260 4.37 11.44 56.76
CA GLN A 260 5.43 10.79 56.00
C GLN A 260 6.55 10.29 56.94
N ALA A 261 6.21 9.34 57.83
CA ALA A 261 7.11 8.40 58.52
C ALA A 261 6.26 7.57 59.50
N GLY A 262 5.63 6.46 59.14
CA GLY A 262 6.17 5.30 58.43
C GLY A 262 6.06 4.11 59.38
N THR A 263 5.21 3.12 59.06
CA THR A 263 5.16 1.76 59.62
C THR A 263 3.92 1.05 59.04
N ASP A 264 3.95 -0.21 58.62
CA ASP A 264 5.05 -1.17 58.51
C ASP A 264 4.57 -2.42 57.74
N LYS A 265 5.52 -3.13 57.15
CA LYS A 265 5.60 -4.61 57.00
C LYS A 265 4.36 -5.45 56.67
N SER A 266 4.45 -6.15 55.53
CA SER A 266 4.77 -7.61 55.42
C SER A 266 4.86 -7.92 53.91
N ALA A 267 6.03 -8.26 53.35
CA ALA A 267 6.54 -9.64 53.17
C ALA A 267 5.55 -10.51 52.37
N GLU A 268 5.86 -11.20 51.27
CA GLU A 268 7.10 -11.86 50.85
C GLU A 268 6.90 -12.47 49.44
N SER A 269 7.82 -12.31 48.48
CA SER A 269 8.67 -13.38 47.88
C SER A 269 8.65 -13.17 46.34
N ALA A 270 9.64 -13.49 45.51
CA ALA A 270 11.04 -13.88 45.62
C ALA A 270 11.67 -13.63 44.22
N GLY A 271 12.88 -13.09 44.14
CA GLY A 271 14.05 -13.80 43.59
C GLY A 271 14.85 -12.83 42.71
N SER A 272 15.97 -12.27 43.18
CA SER A 272 17.31 -12.87 43.31
C SER A 272 17.94 -13.30 41.98
N SER A 273 18.76 -12.43 41.41
CA SER A 273 20.16 -12.71 41.05
C SER A 273 20.82 -11.41 40.56
N GLY A 274 21.72 -10.86 41.38
CA GLY A 274 22.40 -9.59 41.12
C GLY A 274 23.63 -9.70 40.22
N PRO A 275 24.25 -8.57 39.83
CA PRO A 275 25.52 -8.53 39.14
C PRO A 275 26.72 -8.27 40.09
N GLN A 276 27.85 -8.86 39.69
CA GLN A 276 29.24 -8.37 39.77
C GLN A 276 30.03 -8.46 41.09
N LEU A 277 31.02 -9.37 41.08
CA LEU A 277 32.45 -9.02 40.99
C LEU A 277 33.12 -9.93 39.96
#